data_AF-A0AAN6K414-F1
#
_entry.id   AF-A0AAN6K414-F1
#
_cell.length_a   1.000
_cell.length_b   1.000
_cell.length_c   1.000
_cell.angle_alpha   90.00
_cell.angle_beta   90.00
_cell.angle_gamma   90.00
#
_symmetry.space_group_name_H-M   'P 1'
#
loop_
_entity.id
_entity.type
_entity.pdbx_description
1 polymer ?
#
loop_
_entity_poly.entity_id
_entity_poly.type
_entity_poly.pdbx_seq_one_letter_code
_entity_poly.pdbx_strand_id
1 'polypeptide(L)'
;MAATGDPFYVRYYSGHSGRFGHEFLEFDFRVVGDGRSAIARYANNSNYRNDSLIRKESTFHRLPGPFGFARQMASPWSILADA
;
A
#
# COMPACT_ATOMS: atom_id res chain seq x y z
N MET A 1 -25.00 5.00 -3.65
CA MET A 1 -24.40 3.65 -3.61
C MET A 1 -23.48 3.55 -4.81
N ALA A 2 -22.17 3.40 -4.61
CA ALA A 2 -21.23 3.27 -5.72
C ALA A 2 -21.56 2.00 -6.52
N ALA A 3 -21.64 2.13 -7.84
CA ALA A 3 -21.97 0.99 -8.70
C ALA A 3 -20.81 -0.01 -8.67
N THR A 4 -21.10 -1.29 -8.88
CA THR A 4 -20.13 -2.41 -8.85
C THR A 4 -19.04 -2.35 -9.93
N GLY A 5 -18.97 -1.28 -10.73
CA GLY A 5 -17.96 -1.04 -11.75
C GLY A 5 -17.34 0.36 -11.69
N ASP A 6 -17.65 1.18 -10.67
CA ASP A 6 -17.01 2.47 -10.54
C ASP A 6 -15.54 2.29 -10.14
N PRO A 7 -14.60 2.98 -10.82
CA PRO A 7 -13.18 2.88 -10.48
C PRO A 7 -12.96 3.36 -9.05
N PHE A 8 -12.45 2.47 -8.19
CA PHE A 8 -12.13 2.80 -6.80
C PHE A 8 -10.64 3.16 -6.67
N TYR A 9 -10.41 4.39 -6.21
CA TYR A 9 -9.09 4.92 -5.91
C TYR A 9 -9.12 5.70 -4.61
N VAL A 10 -8.18 5.41 -3.71
CA VAL A 10 -7.92 6.24 -2.54
C VAL A 10 -6.42 6.42 -2.37
N ARG A 11 -6.02 7.65 -2.10
CA ARG A 11 -4.66 8.00 -1.70
C ARG A 11 -4.73 8.80 -0.42
N TYR A 12 -3.93 8.42 0.55
CA TYR A 12 -3.73 9.17 1.77
C TYR A 12 -2.28 9.57 1.86
N TYR A 13 -2.07 10.85 2.13
CA TYR A 13 -0.75 11.43 2.36
C TYR A 13 -0.80 12.19 3.67
N SER A 14 0.16 11.90 4.54
CA SER A 14 0.38 12.62 5.79
C SER A 14 1.87 12.82 5.95
N GLY A 15 2.30 14.07 6.02
CA GLY A 15 3.71 14.37 6.23
C GLY A 15 3.89 15.74 6.83
N HIS A 16 5.06 15.97 7.40
CA HIS A 16 5.47 17.27 7.88
C HIS A 16 6.93 17.55 7.51
N SER A 17 7.25 18.83 7.43
CA SER A 17 8.62 19.28 7.18
C SER A 17 9.20 19.74 8.51
N GLY A 18 10.14 18.97 9.04
CA GLY A 18 10.79 19.26 10.32
C GLY A 18 12.23 19.76 10.12
N ARG A 19 12.91 19.99 11.25
CA ARG A 19 14.34 20.32 11.27
C ARG A 19 15.22 19.26 10.59
N PHE A 20 14.74 18.03 10.50
CA PHE A 20 15.46 16.87 9.97
C PHE A 20 14.99 16.45 8.58
N GLY A 21 14.30 17.35 7.86
CA GLY A 21 13.83 17.11 6.51
C GLY A 21 12.35 16.75 6.43
N HIS A 22 11.96 16.19 5.29
CA HIS A 22 10.56 15.85 4.97
C HIS A 22 10.24 14.43 5.42
N GLU A 23 9.44 14.33 6.48
CA GLU A 23 8.91 13.05 6.96
C GLU A 23 7.51 12.86 6.41
N PHE A 24 7.25 11.71 5.79
CA PHE A 24 5.94 11.43 5.22
C PHE A 24 5.55 9.97 5.28
N LEU A 25 4.25 9.76 5.34
CA LEU A 25 3.55 8.50 5.21
C LEU A 25 2.57 8.64 4.06
N GLU A 26 2.67 7.74 3.08
CA GLU A 26 1.76 7.67 1.96
C GLU A 26 1.28 6.25 1.75
N PHE A 27 0.00 6.10 1.47
CA PHE A 27 -0.53 4.87 0.91
C PHE A 27 -1.53 5.16 -0.20
N ASP A 28 -1.54 4.32 -1.23
CA ASP A 28 -2.53 4.35 -2.28
C ASP A 28 -3.12 2.97 -2.54
N PHE A 29 -4.44 2.91 -2.62
CA PHE A 29 -5.19 1.70 -2.94
C PHE A 29 -5.95 1.92 -4.25
N ARG A 30 -5.75 1.01 -5.20
CA ARG A 30 -6.43 1.02 -6.48
C ARG A 30 -7.08 -0.33 -6.72
N VAL A 31 -8.37 -0.32 -7.02
CA VAL A 31 -9.03 -1.53 -7.52
C VAL A 31 -8.73 -1.66 -9.01
N VAL A 32 -8.41 -2.89 -9.45
CA VAL A 32 -8.01 -3.19 -10.84
C VAL A 32 -8.97 -4.21 -11.43
N GLY A 33 -9.30 -4.03 -12.70
CA GLY A 33 -10.17 -4.94 -13.46
C GLY A 33 -11.62 -4.84 -13.01
N ASP A 34 -12.26 -5.99 -12.79
CA ASP A 34 -13.68 -6.12 -12.46
C ASP A 34 -13.97 -6.07 -10.95
N GLY A 35 -13.07 -5.47 -10.15
CA GLY A 35 -13.23 -5.41 -8.70
C GLY A 35 -12.70 -6.63 -7.94
N ARG A 36 -12.13 -7.62 -8.64
CA ARG A 36 -11.57 -8.82 -7.99
C ARG A 36 -10.16 -8.66 -7.49
N SER A 37 -9.43 -7.64 -7.93
CA SER A 37 -8.06 -7.41 -7.50
C SER A 37 -7.84 -5.96 -7.10
N ALA A 38 -6.94 -5.71 -6.17
CA ALA A 38 -6.53 -4.37 -5.78
C ALA A 38 -5.01 -4.31 -5.61
N ILE A 39 -4.41 -3.19 -5.97
CA ILE A 39 -3.02 -2.89 -5.71
C ILE A 39 -2.99 -1.92 -4.52
N ALA A 40 -2.22 -2.25 -3.49
CA ALA A 40 -1.87 -1.30 -2.44
C ALA A 40 -0.39 -0.98 -2.51
N ARG A 41 -0.07 0.30 -2.42
CA ARG A 41 1.29 0.77 -2.25
C ARG A 41 1.40 1.54 -0.96
N TYR A 42 2.54 1.40 -0.32
CA TYR A 42 2.89 2.02 0.93
C TYR A 42 4.28 2.62 0.79
N ALA A 43 4.42 3.88 1.15
CA ALA A 43 5.69 4.57 1.26
C ALA A 43 5.74 5.25 2.63
N ASN A 44 6.81 5.00 3.38
CA ASN A 44 7.06 5.67 4.64
C ASN A 44 8.50 6.16 4.69
N ASN A 45 8.63 7.48 4.77
CA ASN A 45 9.88 8.17 4.98
C ASN A 45 9.81 8.88 6.35
N SER A 46 10.01 8.16 7.45
CA SER A 46 9.89 8.75 8.79
C SER A 46 11.21 9.16 9.41
N ASN A 47 12.37 8.91 8.76
CA ASN A 47 13.74 9.15 9.27
C ASN A 47 14.01 8.65 10.71
N TYR A 48 13.11 7.88 11.29
CA TYR A 48 13.20 7.32 12.62
C TYR A 48 14.38 6.35 12.65
N ARG A 49 15.36 6.62 13.52
CA ARG A 49 16.62 5.87 13.65
C ARG A 49 17.51 5.83 12.38
N ASN A 50 17.41 6.82 11.50
CA ASN A 50 18.12 6.84 10.21
C ASN A 50 17.72 5.69 9.27
N ASP A 51 16.49 5.16 9.38
CA ASP A 51 16.02 4.19 8.40
C ASP A 51 15.82 4.83 7.03
N SER A 52 16.26 4.12 5.99
CA SER A 52 16.02 4.45 4.59
C SER A 52 14.51 4.35 4.28
N LEU A 53 14.04 5.14 3.31
CA LEU A 53 12.65 5.16 2.85
C LEU A 53 12.11 3.74 2.56
N ILE A 54 11.08 3.34 3.32
CA ILE A 54 10.44 2.04 3.17
C ILE A 54 9.36 2.14 2.09
N ARG A 55 9.51 1.38 1.01
CA ARG A 55 8.47 1.20 -0.02
C ARG A 55 8.01 -0.24 -0.09
N LYS A 56 6.70 -0.46 -0.09
CA LYS A 56 6.07 -1.77 -0.25
C LYS A 56 4.94 -1.68 -1.25
N GLU A 57 4.85 -2.68 -2.12
CA GLU A 57 3.74 -2.88 -3.05
C GLU A 57 3.19 -4.29 -2.82
N SER A 58 1.86 -4.39 -2.73
CA SER A 58 1.14 -5.65 -2.53
C SER A 58 -0.08 -5.70 -3.42
N THR A 59 -0.30 -6.85 -4.06
CA THR A 59 -1.52 -7.14 -4.81
C THR A 59 -2.45 -8.00 -3.97
N PHE A 60 -3.69 -7.57 -3.86
CA PHE A 60 -4.77 -8.25 -3.16
C PHE A 60 -5.71 -8.86 -4.21
N HIS A 61 -6.10 -10.11 -3.98
CA HIS A 61 -7.08 -10.79 -4.82
C HIS A 61 -8.25 -11.25 -3.95
N ARG A 62 -9.48 -10.99 -4.40
CA ARG A 62 -10.69 -11.56 -3.83
C ARG A 62 -10.72 -13.05 -4.17
N LEU A 63 -10.61 -13.89 -3.14
CA LEU A 63 -10.77 -15.32 -3.29
C LEU A 63 -12.26 -15.68 -3.45
N PRO A 64 -12.61 -16.66 -4.29
CA PRO A 64 -13.96 -17.20 -4.34
C PRO A 64 -14.25 -18.01 -3.06
N GLY A 65 -15.27 -17.63 -2.30
CA GLY A 65 -15.71 -18.33 -1.10
C GLY A 65 -16.46 -17.43 -0.10
N PRO A 66 -17.20 -18.00 0.88
CA PRO A 66 -17.96 -17.23 1.87
C PRO A 66 -17.05 -16.48 2.87
N PHE A 67 -15.78 -16.85 2.95
CA PHE A 67 -14.76 -16.16 3.75
C PHE A 67 -13.98 -15.18 2.87
N GLY A 68 -14.56 -14.01 2.65
CA GLY A 68 -13.98 -12.97 1.80
C GLY A 68 -12.83 -12.23 2.45
N PHE A 69 -11.65 -12.83 2.61
CA PHE A 69 -10.38 -12.11 2.75
C PHE A 69 -9.20 -12.89 2.14
N ALA A 70 -8.28 -12.14 1.52
CA ALA A 70 -7.22 -12.63 0.65
C ALA A 70 -6.13 -13.42 1.39
N ARG A 71 -5.76 -14.59 0.87
CA ARG A 71 -4.49 -15.24 1.22
C ARG A 71 -3.37 -14.50 0.50
N GLN A 72 -2.45 -13.92 1.26
CA GLN A 72 -1.19 -13.39 0.74
C GLN A 72 -0.38 -14.53 0.10
N MET A 73 -0.23 -14.51 -1.22
CA MET A 73 0.85 -15.22 -1.93
C MET A 73 1.87 -14.19 -2.38
N ALA A 74 2.59 -13.60 -1.43
CA ALA A 74 3.79 -12.84 -1.71
C ALA A 74 4.78 -13.13 -0.58
N SER A 75 5.70 -14.05 -0.89
CA SER A 75 7.10 -14.15 -0.44
C SER A 75 7.48 -13.69 0.98
N PRO A 76 8.18 -14.53 1.76
CA PRO A 76 8.67 -14.12 3.08
C PRO A 76 9.72 -13.02 2.91
N TRP A 77 9.46 -11.87 3.55
CA TRP A 77 10.49 -11.00 4.12
C TRP A 77 11.75 -10.76 3.28
N SER A 78 11.65 -9.89 2.27
CA SER A 78 12.83 -9.17 1.78
C SER A 78 12.72 -7.72 2.22
N ILE A 79 13.31 -7.43 3.38
CA ILE A 79 13.94 -6.14 3.64
C ILE A 79 15.16 -6.14 2.71
N LEU A 80 14.96 -5.75 1.46
CA LEU A 80 16.06 -5.18 0.69
C LEU A 80 16.11 -3.71 1.13
N ALA A 81 16.89 -3.48 2.18
CA ALA A 81 17.48 -2.17 2.40
C ALA A 81 18.39 -1.93 1.20
N ASP A 82 17.96 -1.06 0.30
CA ASP A 82 18.85 -0.50 -0.71
C ASP A 82 19.72 0.54 0.02
N ALA A 83 21.01 0.20 0.15
CA ALA A 83 22.17 1.01 0.56
C ALA A 83 22.14 1.76 1.90
#